data_AF-V2XPR0-F1
#
_entry.id   AF-V2XPR0-F1
#
_cell.length_a   1.000
_cell.length_b   1.000
_cell.length_c   1.000
_cell.angle_alpha   90.00
_cell.angle_beta   90.00
_cell.angle_gamma   90.00
#
_symmetry.space_group_name_H-M   'P 1'
#
loop_
_entity.id
_entity.type
_entity.pdbx_description
1 polymer ?
#
loop_
_entity_poly.entity_id
_entity_poly.type
_entity_poly.pdbx_seq_one_letter_code
_entity_poly.pdbx_strand_id
1 'polypeptide(L)'
;MGRFITESAALAKSISSSKSQTRNILLARDRLQMVLSMLLTPGLNKGIDEICQAQLEVPSSSASVGFPAMNVVTLHTCSWPGHSWCISPNVSAARALAIVVTLRALSIFEEHSDAANTVLAFYTSSLSTTIGSEYQSPNLTFIARCWFDGSNEIRQAARLLFDASAVRLSDDETNAIVESWQHQLPCLQPTIDRESPTAALALFLCGYLASERYSLLSTNALTDICKSINLYLHDEHSVHRALAVDLCSRGFHVWQHYIDALEILRALFLLATSTRKETISAQNVGAQARSAILNISATNTPLFMTTLGIDILNPTNTEHRKSVLQILAFLIRKRPMVLYPNLPKLMEAVVKSLDPNLTSNRDAILDTATEILGHVVKTFPTVDFHMSTQRLAVGTNEGAIVMYDLKTATRLYVLEGHKKAITSCSFSPDGRRLVTLSIEESVVLVWKVGTSFSSFFNPGAPPRQGHSGSDPFKTLSFNVGEEAKMSRAETLELVRFEWTADRSVKLKIRESVLTFST
;
A
#
# COMPACT_ATOMS: atom_id res chain seq x y z
N MET A 1 -47.00 4.96 -14.19
CA MET A 1 -47.22 5.25 -12.75
C MET A 1 -46.63 4.20 -11.80
N GLY A 2 -46.90 2.90 -11.97
CA GLY A 2 -46.44 1.87 -11.01
C GLY A 2 -44.93 1.82 -10.76
N ARG A 3 -44.10 1.97 -11.79
CA ARG A 3 -42.61 1.96 -11.68
C ARG A 3 -42.04 3.13 -10.85
N PHE A 4 -42.67 4.30 -10.96
CA PHE A 4 -42.27 5.53 -10.25
C PHE A 4 -42.60 5.45 -8.76
N ILE A 5 -43.76 4.83 -8.43
CA ILE A 5 -44.18 4.60 -7.04
C ILE A 5 -43.27 3.55 -6.38
N THR A 6 -42.90 2.49 -7.09
CA THR A 6 -41.97 1.47 -6.57
C THR A 6 -40.56 2.01 -6.34
N GLU A 7 -40.05 2.85 -7.24
CA GLU A 7 -38.74 3.51 -7.05
C GLU A 7 -38.78 4.54 -5.91
N SER A 8 -39.86 5.31 -5.79
CA SER A 8 -40.05 6.26 -4.68
C SER A 8 -40.16 5.56 -3.33
N ALA A 9 -40.83 4.40 -3.26
CA ALA A 9 -40.92 3.59 -2.05
C ALA A 9 -39.58 2.90 -1.71
N ALA A 10 -38.79 2.50 -2.70
CA ALA A 10 -37.45 1.97 -2.51
C ALA A 10 -36.48 3.06 -1.97
N LEU A 11 -36.56 4.28 -2.51
CA LEU A 11 -35.84 5.45 -2.00
C LEU A 11 -36.27 5.81 -0.58
N ALA A 12 -37.57 5.80 -0.27
CA ALA A 12 -38.05 6.09 1.08
C ALA A 12 -37.57 5.05 2.11
N LYS A 13 -37.55 3.76 1.73
CA LYS A 13 -36.98 2.69 2.56
C LYS A 13 -35.47 2.83 2.72
N SER A 14 -34.73 3.17 1.67
CA SER A 14 -33.28 3.38 1.74
C SER A 14 -32.91 4.60 2.59
N ILE A 15 -33.69 5.68 2.50
CA ILE A 15 -33.57 6.86 3.38
C ILE A 15 -33.89 6.48 4.83
N SER A 16 -34.92 5.66 5.08
CA SER A 16 -35.26 5.21 6.43
C SER A 16 -34.18 4.29 7.03
N SER A 17 -33.63 3.36 6.25
CA SER A 17 -32.52 2.52 6.70
C SER A 17 -31.25 3.34 6.93
N SER A 18 -30.97 4.29 6.04
CA SER A 18 -29.85 5.23 6.18
C SER A 18 -30.01 6.07 7.45
N LYS A 19 -31.19 6.61 7.74
CA LYS A 19 -31.46 7.36 8.98
C LYS A 19 -31.24 6.53 10.25
N SER A 20 -31.63 5.24 10.24
CA SER A 20 -31.36 4.34 11.36
C SER A 20 -29.87 4.03 11.54
N GLN A 21 -29.14 3.87 10.44
CA GLN A 21 -27.68 3.67 10.44
C GLN A 21 -26.96 4.93 10.95
N THR A 22 -27.32 6.11 10.44
CA THR A 22 -26.78 7.41 10.89
C THR A 22 -27.03 7.61 12.39
N ARG A 23 -28.23 7.27 12.89
CA ARG A 23 -28.53 7.35 14.32
C ARG A 23 -27.63 6.44 15.16
N ASN A 24 -27.40 5.20 14.71
CA ASN A 24 -26.50 4.28 15.42
C ASN A 24 -25.05 4.76 15.41
N ILE A 25 -24.60 5.36 14.31
CA ILE A 25 -23.26 5.95 14.18
C ILE A 25 -23.08 7.13 15.15
N LEU A 26 -24.06 8.04 15.23
CA LEU A 26 -24.04 9.16 16.18
C LEU A 26 -24.07 8.67 17.63
N LEU A 27 -24.90 7.68 17.97
CA LEU A 27 -24.90 7.09 19.32
C LEU A 27 -23.57 6.40 19.67
N ALA A 28 -22.89 5.81 18.69
CA ALA A 28 -21.55 5.23 18.90
C ALA A 28 -20.52 6.33 19.16
N ARG A 29 -20.58 7.45 18.42
CA ARG A 29 -19.75 8.65 18.67
C ARG A 29 -19.94 9.17 20.08
N ASP A 30 -21.19 9.37 20.50
CA ASP A 30 -21.49 9.90 21.84
C ASP A 30 -20.98 8.95 22.95
N ARG A 31 -21.06 7.63 22.72
CA ARG A 31 -20.46 6.63 23.62
C ARG A 31 -18.94 6.72 23.67
N LEU A 32 -18.28 6.91 22.54
CA LEU A 32 -16.83 7.09 22.48
C LEU A 32 -16.40 8.36 23.22
N GLN A 33 -17.12 9.47 23.06
CA GLN A 33 -16.89 10.72 23.81
C GLN A 33 -17.06 10.51 25.32
N MET A 34 -18.11 9.78 25.74
CA MET A 34 -18.30 9.44 27.16
C MET A 34 -17.16 8.57 27.71
N VAL A 35 -16.76 7.52 26.98
CA VAL A 35 -15.62 6.67 27.38
C VAL A 35 -14.34 7.50 27.45
N LEU A 36 -14.09 8.37 26.47
CA LEU A 36 -12.94 9.26 26.45
C LEU A 36 -12.95 10.21 27.66
N SER A 37 -14.11 10.77 28.04
CA SER A 37 -14.23 11.65 29.20
C SER A 37 -13.83 10.99 30.53
N MET A 38 -13.99 9.67 30.65
CA MET A 38 -13.55 8.90 31.82
C MET A 38 -12.05 8.61 31.79
N LEU A 39 -11.46 8.52 30.59
CA LEU A 39 -10.06 8.16 30.40
C LEU A 39 -9.11 9.37 30.40
N LEU A 40 -9.57 10.53 29.92
CA LEU A 40 -8.78 11.76 29.88
C LEU A 40 -8.38 12.21 31.29
N THR A 41 -7.34 13.05 31.32
CA THR A 41 -6.78 13.63 32.55
C THR A 41 -6.80 15.14 32.42
N PRO A 42 -7.97 15.78 32.66
CA PRO A 42 -8.09 17.23 32.50
C PRO A 42 -7.18 17.97 33.47
N GLY A 43 -6.62 19.10 33.04
CA GLY A 43 -5.73 19.93 33.84
C GLY A 43 -4.24 19.66 33.65
N LEU A 44 -3.87 18.73 32.76
CA LEU A 44 -2.46 18.52 32.37
C LEU A 44 -1.98 19.59 31.38
N ASN A 45 -2.82 19.98 30.42
CA ASN A 45 -2.49 20.99 29.43
C ASN A 45 -3.76 21.72 28.98
N LYS A 46 -3.82 23.04 29.24
CA LYS A 46 -5.00 23.86 28.95
C LYS A 46 -5.40 23.84 27.47
N GLY A 47 -4.44 23.86 26.54
CA GLY A 47 -4.73 23.82 25.11
C GLY A 47 -5.34 22.49 24.67
N ILE A 48 -4.87 21.38 25.25
CA ILE A 48 -5.45 20.05 24.99
C ILE A 48 -6.84 19.93 25.61
N ASP A 49 -7.04 20.48 26.80
CA ASP A 49 -8.33 20.52 27.47
C ASP A 49 -9.37 21.32 26.64
N GLU A 50 -8.97 22.46 26.10
CA GLU A 50 -9.79 23.28 25.20
C GLU A 50 -10.16 22.53 23.91
N ILE A 51 -9.21 21.84 23.28
CA ILE A 51 -9.49 21.00 22.09
C ILE A 51 -10.48 19.88 22.44
N CYS A 52 -10.30 19.22 23.59
CA CYS A 52 -11.20 18.15 24.02
C CYS A 52 -12.63 18.67 24.24
N GLN A 53 -12.80 19.85 24.83
CA GLN A 53 -14.13 20.41 25.11
C GLN A 53 -14.77 21.06 23.87
N ALA A 54 -14.02 21.85 23.11
CA ALA A 54 -14.57 22.67 22.04
C ALA A 54 -14.63 21.95 20.69
N GLN A 55 -13.69 21.05 20.39
CA GLN A 55 -13.59 20.40 19.08
C GLN A 55 -14.00 18.92 19.11
N LEU A 56 -13.68 18.20 20.19
CA LEU A 56 -14.11 16.80 20.37
C LEU A 56 -15.45 16.67 21.11
N GLU A 57 -15.99 17.77 21.65
CA GLU A 57 -17.24 17.82 22.42
C GLU A 57 -17.25 16.82 23.59
N VAL A 58 -16.09 16.55 24.18
CA VAL A 58 -15.94 15.60 25.30
C VAL A 58 -16.26 16.33 26.61
N PRO A 59 -17.23 15.84 27.40
CA PRO A 59 -17.54 16.46 28.68
C PRO A 59 -16.38 16.32 29.66
N SER A 60 -16.16 17.30 30.52
CA SER A 60 -15.17 17.20 31.59
C SER A 60 -15.66 16.23 32.68
N SER A 61 -14.91 15.17 32.96
CA SER A 61 -15.19 14.23 34.04
C SER A 61 -13.97 14.07 34.96
N SER A 62 -14.22 13.95 36.26
CA SER A 62 -13.22 13.62 37.28
C SER A 62 -13.35 12.15 37.68
N ALA A 63 -13.00 11.23 36.77
CA ALA A 63 -13.06 9.81 37.06
C ALA A 63 -11.85 9.34 37.87
N SER A 64 -12.10 8.54 38.92
CA SER A 64 -11.05 7.87 39.69
C SER A 64 -10.38 6.77 38.86
N VAL A 65 -9.09 6.55 39.13
CA VAL A 65 -8.27 5.61 38.35
C VAL A 65 -8.32 4.25 39.00
N GLY A 66 -8.80 3.24 38.26
CA GLY A 66 -8.82 1.87 38.70
C GLY A 66 -7.87 0.99 37.89
N PHE A 67 -7.23 0.01 38.51
CA PHE A 67 -6.52 -1.06 37.81
C PHE A 67 -7.19 -2.41 38.06
N PRO A 68 -7.74 -3.06 37.01
CA PRO A 68 -8.26 -4.41 37.12
C PRO A 68 -7.12 -5.43 36.94
N ALA A 69 -6.94 -6.31 37.94
CA ALA A 69 -6.18 -7.55 37.83
C ALA A 69 -7.15 -8.74 37.89
N MET A 70 -6.70 -9.97 37.57
CA MET A 70 -7.56 -11.16 37.65
C MET A 70 -8.25 -11.25 39.02
N ASN A 71 -9.56 -10.98 39.03
CA ASN A 71 -10.47 -10.97 40.19
C ASN A 71 -10.29 -9.84 41.22
N VAL A 72 -9.50 -8.79 40.94
CA VAL A 72 -9.33 -7.64 41.86
C VAL A 72 -9.39 -6.33 41.09
N VAL A 73 -10.09 -5.33 41.63
CA VAL A 73 -10.05 -3.95 41.11
C VAL A 73 -9.53 -3.04 42.21
N THR A 74 -8.38 -2.40 41.98
CA THR A 74 -7.82 -1.41 42.92
C THR A 74 -8.19 0.00 42.46
N LEU A 75 -8.79 0.80 43.32
CA LEU A 75 -9.07 2.22 43.07
C LEU A 75 -7.97 3.07 43.71
N HIS A 76 -7.39 3.98 42.93
CA HIS A 76 -6.37 4.91 43.40
C HIS A 76 -6.96 6.31 43.54
N THR A 77 -6.79 6.91 44.72
CA THR A 77 -7.08 8.32 44.95
C THR A 77 -5.97 9.16 44.34
N CYS A 78 -6.33 10.13 43.49
CA CYS A 78 -5.37 11.01 42.84
C CYS A 78 -5.39 12.38 43.52
N SER A 79 -4.23 12.82 44.03
CA SER A 79 -4.06 14.12 44.70
C SER A 79 -3.94 15.28 43.70
N TRP A 80 -3.46 15.01 42.49
CA TRP A 80 -3.36 15.95 41.37
C TRP A 80 -3.53 15.21 40.02
N PRO A 81 -3.83 15.92 38.91
CA PRO A 81 -4.21 15.28 37.63
C PRO A 81 -3.19 14.29 37.06
N GLY A 82 -1.89 14.54 37.20
CA GLY A 82 -0.84 13.67 36.66
C GLY A 82 -0.52 12.45 37.50
N HIS A 83 -1.00 12.38 38.76
CA HIS A 83 -0.73 11.28 39.68
C HIS A 83 -1.11 9.90 39.10
N SER A 84 -2.13 9.86 38.23
CA SER A 84 -2.57 8.63 37.58
C SER A 84 -1.52 7.94 36.71
N TRP A 85 -0.54 8.70 36.26
CA TRP A 85 0.54 8.26 35.37
C TRP A 85 1.85 7.98 36.13
N CYS A 86 1.83 8.17 37.45
CA CYS A 86 2.97 7.95 38.35
C CYS A 86 2.85 6.62 39.12
N ILE A 87 1.72 5.91 39.01
CA ILE A 87 1.40 4.72 39.81
C ILE A 87 2.29 3.52 39.43
N SER A 88 2.24 3.11 38.15
CA SER A 88 3.08 2.02 37.64
C SER A 88 3.14 2.04 36.12
N PRO A 89 4.21 1.46 35.52
CA PRO A 89 4.33 1.32 34.06
C PRO A 89 3.14 0.60 33.39
N ASN A 90 2.53 -0.36 34.08
CA ASN A 90 1.39 -1.14 33.55
C ASN A 90 0.08 -0.32 33.57
N VAL A 91 -0.13 0.49 34.62
CA VAL A 91 -1.30 1.39 34.70
C VAL A 91 -1.20 2.47 33.62
N SER A 92 -0.03 3.07 33.45
CA SER A 92 0.24 4.03 32.38
C SER A 92 0.01 3.39 30.99
N ALA A 93 0.51 2.17 30.77
CA ALA A 93 0.32 1.47 29.51
C ALA A 93 -1.16 1.16 29.20
N ALA A 94 -1.90 0.60 30.16
CA ALA A 94 -3.31 0.27 30.00
C ALA A 94 -4.15 1.53 29.72
N ARG A 95 -3.89 2.62 30.45
CA ARG A 95 -4.61 3.88 30.27
C ARG A 95 -4.28 4.54 28.93
N ALA A 96 -3.00 4.63 28.58
CA ALA A 96 -2.59 5.17 27.28
C ALA A 96 -3.21 4.38 26.13
N LEU A 97 -3.22 3.05 26.23
CA LEU A 97 -3.81 2.17 25.21
C LEU A 97 -5.31 2.45 25.03
N ALA A 98 -6.06 2.55 26.13
CA ALA A 98 -7.49 2.86 26.08
C ALA A 98 -7.76 4.24 25.46
N ILE A 99 -6.96 5.25 25.79
CA ILE A 99 -7.06 6.61 25.22
C ILE A 99 -6.79 6.56 23.71
N VAL A 100 -5.68 5.93 23.28
CA VAL A 100 -5.30 5.86 21.86
C VAL A 100 -6.34 5.09 21.05
N VAL A 101 -6.85 3.96 21.54
CA VAL A 101 -7.92 3.21 20.85
C VAL A 101 -9.17 4.08 20.67
N THR A 102 -9.58 4.80 21.72
CA THR A 102 -10.79 5.62 21.69
C THR A 102 -10.64 6.84 20.76
N LEU A 103 -9.49 7.53 20.82
CA LEU A 103 -9.19 8.66 19.94
C LEU A 103 -9.09 8.23 18.48
N ARG A 104 -8.51 7.08 18.18
CA ARG A 104 -8.48 6.53 16.82
C ARG A 104 -9.86 6.14 16.31
N ALA A 105 -10.74 5.66 17.18
CA ALA A 105 -12.13 5.41 16.79
C ALA A 105 -12.87 6.73 16.50
N LEU A 106 -12.58 7.80 17.25
CA LEU A 106 -13.12 9.13 17.00
C LEU A 106 -12.53 9.79 15.74
N SER A 107 -11.28 9.50 15.38
CA SER A 107 -10.65 10.07 14.18
C SER A 107 -11.24 9.56 12.86
N ILE A 108 -12.07 8.51 12.91
CA ILE A 108 -12.85 8.02 11.76
C ILE A 108 -13.90 9.04 11.34
N PHE A 109 -14.37 9.88 12.27
CA PHE A 109 -15.29 10.98 11.97
C PHE A 109 -14.48 12.17 11.45
N GLU A 110 -14.71 12.57 10.19
CA GLU A 110 -13.96 13.64 9.53
C GLU A 110 -13.97 14.94 10.35
N GLU A 111 -15.11 15.29 10.95
CA GLU A 111 -15.28 16.48 11.81
C GLU A 111 -14.33 16.53 13.01
N HIS A 112 -13.97 15.37 13.56
CA HIS A 112 -13.15 15.26 14.77
C HIS A 112 -11.73 14.77 14.49
N SER A 113 -11.37 14.50 13.22
CA SER A 113 -10.12 13.82 12.86
C SER A 113 -8.88 14.60 13.31
N ASP A 114 -8.82 15.89 12.97
CA ASP A 114 -7.66 16.74 13.30
C ASP A 114 -7.51 16.95 14.81
N ALA A 115 -8.62 17.18 15.50
CA ALA A 115 -8.66 17.32 16.95
C ALA A 115 -8.21 16.04 17.65
N ALA A 116 -8.73 14.88 17.22
CA ALA A 116 -8.39 13.58 17.78
C ALA A 116 -6.90 13.25 17.57
N ASN A 117 -6.36 13.56 16.39
CA ASN A 117 -4.94 13.38 16.08
C ASN A 117 -4.04 14.28 16.94
N THR A 118 -4.46 15.51 17.22
CA THR A 118 -3.72 16.45 18.08
C THR A 118 -3.66 15.95 19.53
N VAL A 119 -4.80 15.51 20.08
CA VAL A 119 -4.88 14.95 21.44
C VAL A 119 -4.10 13.62 21.52
N LEU A 120 -4.16 12.80 20.47
CA LEU A 120 -3.38 11.56 20.37
C LEU A 120 -1.87 11.84 20.37
N ALA A 121 -1.43 12.86 19.63
CA ALA A 121 -0.02 13.26 19.63
C ALA A 121 0.45 13.69 21.03
N PHE A 122 -0.38 14.42 21.78
CA PHE A 122 -0.07 14.80 23.16
C PHE A 122 0.14 13.58 24.07
N TYR A 123 -0.84 12.67 24.12
CA TYR A 123 -0.77 11.50 25.02
C TYR A 123 0.31 10.48 24.63
N THR A 124 0.72 10.44 23.36
CA THR A 124 1.79 9.54 22.90
C THR A 124 3.18 10.13 23.08
N SER A 125 3.38 11.43 22.82
CA SER A 125 4.72 12.05 22.72
C SER A 125 5.05 13.07 23.82
N SER A 126 4.06 13.84 24.29
CA SER A 126 4.29 15.03 25.14
C SER A 126 3.89 14.83 26.60
N LEU A 127 3.27 13.70 26.92
CA LEU A 127 2.80 13.40 28.27
C LEU A 127 3.95 13.31 29.29
N SER A 128 5.07 12.69 28.91
CA SER A 128 6.23 12.53 29.79
C SER A 128 6.88 13.86 30.15
N THR A 129 6.94 14.80 29.22
CA THR A 129 7.51 16.14 29.47
C THR A 129 6.59 17.00 30.34
N THR A 130 5.27 16.78 30.26
CA THR A 130 4.27 17.51 31.04
C THR A 130 4.26 17.07 32.50
N ILE A 131 4.43 15.78 32.77
CA ILE A 131 4.44 15.23 34.15
C ILE A 131 5.82 15.33 34.79
N GLY A 132 6.90 15.19 34.01
CA GLY A 132 8.26 15.28 34.51
C GLY A 132 8.78 13.95 35.07
N SER A 133 9.68 14.02 36.05
CA SER A 133 10.47 12.89 36.54
C SER A 133 9.67 11.78 37.24
N GLU A 134 8.47 12.08 37.71
CA GLU A 134 7.60 11.08 38.37
C GLU A 134 6.81 10.22 37.37
N TYR A 135 6.89 10.52 36.08
CA TYR A 135 6.17 9.79 35.04
C TYR A 135 6.67 8.35 34.92
N GLN A 136 5.76 7.38 35.10
CA GLN A 136 6.05 5.98 34.84
C GLN A 136 5.78 5.67 33.37
N SER A 137 6.85 5.44 32.61
CA SER A 137 6.75 5.14 31.17
C SER A 137 5.96 3.85 30.91
N PRO A 138 5.16 3.78 29.83
CA PRO A 138 4.40 2.59 29.50
C PRO A 138 5.29 1.35 29.33
N ASN A 139 4.95 0.26 30.02
CA ASN A 139 5.68 -1.00 29.91
C ASN A 139 5.54 -1.61 28.50
N LEU A 140 6.65 -1.72 27.77
CA LEU A 140 6.69 -2.29 26.42
C LEU A 140 6.21 -3.74 26.35
N THR A 141 6.57 -4.56 27.34
CA THR A 141 6.14 -5.97 27.40
C THR A 141 4.62 -6.07 27.60
N PHE A 142 4.03 -5.16 28.37
CA PHE A 142 2.57 -5.09 28.54
C PHE A 142 1.89 -4.70 27.22
N ILE A 143 2.40 -3.68 26.53
CA ILE A 143 1.87 -3.23 25.22
C ILE A 143 1.97 -4.37 24.20
N ALA A 144 3.11 -5.06 24.14
CA ALA A 144 3.32 -6.19 23.25
C ALA A 144 2.33 -7.34 23.52
N ARG A 145 2.03 -7.66 24.78
CA ARG A 145 1.01 -8.66 25.14
C ARG A 145 -0.39 -8.26 24.64
N CYS A 146 -0.78 -7.01 24.82
CA CYS A 146 -2.06 -6.50 24.32
C CYS A 146 -2.19 -6.59 22.79
N TRP A 147 -1.08 -6.60 22.05
CA TRP A 147 -1.10 -6.80 20.60
C TRP A 147 -1.56 -8.21 20.21
N PHE A 148 -1.14 -9.24 20.95
CA PHE A 148 -1.53 -10.62 20.66
C PHE A 148 -2.99 -10.90 20.99
N ASP A 149 -3.46 -10.39 22.14
CA ASP A 149 -4.81 -10.66 22.65
C ASP A 149 -5.89 -9.70 22.08
N GLY A 150 -5.46 -8.64 21.39
CA GLY A 150 -6.32 -7.54 20.96
C GLY A 150 -6.92 -7.68 19.55
N SER A 151 -8.01 -6.95 19.32
CA SER A 151 -8.56 -6.72 17.97
C SER A 151 -7.59 -5.92 17.09
N ASN A 152 -7.88 -5.79 15.79
CA ASN A 152 -7.03 -5.02 14.87
C ASN A 152 -6.85 -3.56 15.31
N GLU A 153 -7.88 -2.95 15.91
CA GLU A 153 -7.85 -1.60 16.45
C GLU A 153 -6.87 -1.50 17.63
N ILE A 154 -6.90 -2.48 18.53
CA ILE A 154 -5.96 -2.58 19.65
C ILE A 154 -4.53 -2.79 19.15
N ARG A 155 -4.32 -3.68 18.17
CA ARG A 155 -3.00 -3.89 17.55
C ARG A 155 -2.43 -2.62 16.95
N GLN A 156 -3.25 -1.82 16.28
CA GLN A 156 -2.82 -0.56 15.69
C GLN A 156 -2.49 0.50 16.77
N ALA A 157 -3.27 0.56 17.84
CA ALA A 157 -2.99 1.45 18.98
C ALA A 157 -1.74 1.03 19.77
N ALA A 158 -1.58 -0.27 20.03
CA ALA A 158 -0.42 -0.85 20.69
C ALA A 158 0.87 -0.53 19.91
N ARG A 159 0.83 -0.64 18.57
CA ARG A 159 1.96 -0.23 17.71
C ARG A 159 2.35 1.23 17.88
N LEU A 160 1.40 2.16 17.75
CA LEU A 160 1.68 3.59 17.93
C LEU A 160 2.29 3.89 19.31
N LEU A 161 1.77 3.26 20.37
CA LEU A 161 2.28 3.46 21.72
C LEU A 161 3.64 2.81 21.93
N PHE A 162 3.87 1.65 21.32
CA PHE A 162 5.17 1.00 21.33
C PHE A 162 6.21 1.90 20.66
N ASP A 163 5.89 2.47 19.50
CA ASP A 163 6.78 3.34 18.73
C ASP A 163 7.14 4.60 19.52
N ALA A 164 6.12 5.28 20.05
CA ALA A 164 6.33 6.46 20.87
C ALA A 164 7.18 6.15 22.12
N SER A 165 7.03 4.95 22.69
CA SER A 165 7.82 4.50 23.84
C SER A 165 9.23 4.10 23.45
N ALA A 166 9.41 3.43 22.31
CA ALA A 166 10.70 3.03 21.78
C ALA A 166 11.59 4.22 21.41
N VAL A 167 11.02 5.32 20.93
CA VAL A 167 11.76 6.57 20.66
C VAL A 167 12.33 7.18 21.94
N ARG A 168 11.68 6.98 23.10
CA ARG A 168 12.13 7.55 24.38
C ARG A 168 13.21 6.73 25.09
N LEU A 169 13.40 5.47 24.72
CA LEU A 169 14.40 4.61 25.35
C LEU A 169 15.80 5.16 25.10
N SER A 170 16.67 5.05 26.11
CA SER A 170 18.11 5.22 25.89
C SER A 170 18.68 4.04 25.10
N ASP A 171 19.89 4.20 24.57
CA ASP A 171 20.57 3.11 23.86
C ASP A 171 20.90 1.95 24.82
N ASP A 172 21.25 2.25 26.07
CA ASP A 172 21.49 1.26 27.13
C ASP A 172 20.23 0.48 27.49
N GLU A 173 19.08 1.17 27.64
CA GLU A 173 17.79 0.52 27.90
C GLU A 173 17.36 -0.37 26.73
N THR A 174 17.59 0.08 25.50
CA THR A 174 17.30 -0.70 24.28
C THR A 174 18.12 -1.98 24.27
N ASN A 175 19.43 -1.88 24.52
CA ASN A 175 20.33 -3.04 24.56
C ASN A 175 19.96 -4.00 25.69
N ALA A 176 19.66 -3.51 26.89
CA ALA A 176 19.24 -4.35 28.01
C ALA A 176 17.96 -5.15 27.71
N ILE A 177 16.98 -4.53 27.03
CA ILE A 177 15.76 -5.22 26.61
C ILE A 177 16.09 -6.30 25.58
N VAL A 178 16.85 -5.97 24.52
CA VAL A 178 17.21 -6.95 23.49
C VAL A 178 18.00 -8.12 24.07
N GLU A 179 18.98 -7.86 24.94
CA GLU A 179 19.77 -8.91 25.59
C GLU A 179 18.92 -9.85 26.45
N SER A 180 17.93 -9.31 27.15
CA SER A 180 17.03 -10.12 27.99
C SER A 180 16.11 -11.04 27.17
N TRP A 181 15.74 -10.65 25.95
CA TRP A 181 14.75 -11.37 25.12
C TRP A 181 15.36 -12.15 23.96
N GLN A 182 16.57 -11.81 23.47
CA GLN A 182 17.17 -12.45 22.28
C GLN A 182 17.31 -13.97 22.41
N HIS A 183 17.56 -14.48 23.61
CA HIS A 183 17.69 -15.93 23.85
C HIS A 183 16.37 -16.69 23.71
N GLN A 184 15.23 -15.98 23.80
CA GLN A 184 13.89 -16.55 23.65
C GLN A 184 13.38 -16.50 22.21
N LEU A 185 14.20 -16.05 21.24
CA LEU A 185 13.80 -15.98 19.85
C LEU A 185 13.39 -17.36 19.28
N PRO A 186 12.32 -17.43 18.47
CA PRO A 186 11.77 -18.68 17.95
C PRO A 186 12.80 -19.60 17.27
N CYS A 187 13.77 -19.06 16.54
CA CYS A 187 14.78 -19.88 15.87
C CYS A 187 15.75 -20.61 16.81
N LEU A 188 15.91 -20.10 18.04
CA LEU A 188 16.76 -20.69 19.07
C LEU A 188 16.00 -21.68 19.97
N GLN A 189 14.67 -21.69 19.89
CA GLN A 189 13.83 -22.56 20.71
C GLN A 189 13.67 -23.97 20.11
N PRO A 190 13.50 -25.00 20.97
CA PRO A 190 13.06 -26.32 20.54
C PRO A 190 11.77 -26.24 19.72
N THR A 191 11.56 -27.19 18.80
CA THR A 191 10.41 -27.18 17.85
C THR A 191 9.05 -27.01 18.52
N ILE A 192 8.87 -27.56 19.73
CA ILE A 192 7.63 -27.51 20.50
C ILE A 192 7.36 -26.08 21.03
N ASP A 193 8.41 -25.36 21.41
CA ASP A 193 8.31 -24.06 22.07
C ASP A 193 8.38 -22.87 21.10
N ARG A 194 8.57 -23.12 19.80
CA ARG A 194 8.67 -22.06 18.77
C ARG A 194 7.41 -21.23 18.66
N GLU A 195 6.24 -21.82 18.88
CA GLU A 195 4.94 -21.13 18.85
C GLU A 195 4.51 -20.62 20.23
N SER A 196 5.36 -20.76 21.26
CA SER A 196 5.04 -20.29 22.61
C SER A 196 4.80 -18.78 22.64
N PRO A 197 3.89 -18.28 23.51
CA PRO A 197 3.63 -16.85 23.61
C PRO A 197 4.87 -16.07 24.02
N THR A 198 5.79 -16.68 24.78
CA THR A 198 7.09 -16.10 25.14
C THR A 198 8.00 -15.92 23.94
N ALA A 199 8.08 -16.91 23.04
CA ALA A 199 8.90 -16.80 21.83
C ALA A 199 8.33 -15.76 20.85
N ALA A 200 7.01 -15.69 20.72
CA ALA A 200 6.35 -14.67 19.91
C ALA A 200 6.54 -13.26 20.49
N LEU A 201 6.45 -13.10 21.81
CA LEU A 201 6.75 -11.84 22.49
C LEU A 201 8.22 -11.42 22.32
N ALA A 202 9.15 -12.36 22.40
CA ALA A 202 10.57 -12.10 22.15
C ALA A 202 10.79 -11.56 20.74
N LEU A 203 10.18 -12.19 19.74
CA LEU A 203 10.26 -11.73 18.35
C LEU A 203 9.61 -10.35 18.17
N PHE A 204 8.47 -10.09 18.82
CA PHE A 204 7.82 -8.78 18.79
C PHE A 204 8.76 -7.70 19.34
N LEU A 205 9.28 -7.87 20.55
CA LEU A 205 10.11 -6.87 21.22
C LEU A 205 11.42 -6.63 20.47
N CYS A 206 12.17 -7.70 20.19
CA CYS A 206 13.45 -7.59 19.50
C CYS A 206 13.29 -7.11 18.05
N GLY A 207 12.29 -7.63 17.32
CA GLY A 207 12.04 -7.27 15.93
C GLY A 207 11.59 -5.82 15.75
N TYR A 208 10.73 -5.31 16.63
CA TYR A 208 10.29 -3.92 16.58
C TYR A 208 11.42 -2.96 16.92
N LEU A 209 12.19 -3.21 17.99
CA LEU A 209 13.33 -2.37 18.35
C LEU A 209 14.41 -2.39 17.26
N ALA A 210 14.69 -3.57 16.71
CA ALA A 210 15.63 -3.73 15.61
C ALA A 210 15.18 -2.98 14.35
N SER A 211 13.87 -2.89 14.05
CA SER A 211 13.40 -2.19 12.85
C SER A 211 13.69 -0.69 12.83
N GLU A 212 13.85 -0.07 14.00
CA GLU A 212 14.16 1.37 14.15
C GLU A 212 15.63 1.61 14.52
N ARG A 213 16.20 0.75 15.37
CA ARG A 213 17.53 0.91 15.97
C ARG A 213 18.48 -0.25 15.64
N TYR A 214 18.42 -0.80 14.43
CA TYR A 214 19.25 -1.95 14.02
C TYR A 214 20.76 -1.73 14.23
N SER A 215 21.26 -0.48 14.15
CA SER A 215 22.67 -0.15 14.33
C SER A 215 23.21 -0.45 15.72
N LEU A 216 22.34 -0.54 16.74
CA LEU A 216 22.72 -0.87 18.11
C LEU A 216 22.85 -2.38 18.34
N LEU A 217 22.24 -3.20 17.48
CA LEU A 217 22.17 -4.64 17.66
C LEU A 217 23.36 -5.34 16.99
N SER A 218 23.77 -6.47 17.58
CA SER A 218 24.78 -7.33 16.97
C SER A 218 24.26 -7.99 15.68
N THR A 219 25.18 -8.29 14.76
CA THR A 219 24.84 -9.03 13.53
C THR A 219 24.19 -10.37 13.83
N ASN A 220 24.61 -11.05 14.90
CA ASN A 220 24.03 -12.33 15.31
C ASN A 220 22.55 -12.17 15.72
N ALA A 221 22.25 -11.19 16.58
CA ALA A 221 20.88 -10.89 16.99
C ALA A 221 19.99 -10.57 15.78
N LEU A 222 20.48 -9.75 14.83
CA LEU A 222 19.74 -9.44 13.61
C LEU A 222 19.50 -10.68 12.73
N THR A 223 20.49 -11.56 12.58
CA THR A 223 20.30 -12.81 11.82
C THR A 223 19.28 -13.73 12.48
N ASP A 224 19.26 -13.83 13.81
CA ASP A 224 18.34 -14.72 14.53
C ASP A 224 16.91 -14.16 14.56
N ILE A 225 16.76 -12.83 14.65
CA ILE A 225 15.48 -12.15 14.42
C ILE A 225 14.97 -12.49 13.02
N CYS A 226 15.80 -12.32 11.99
CA CYS A 226 15.38 -12.58 10.61
C CYS A 226 14.99 -14.05 10.41
N LYS A 227 15.77 -15.01 10.93
CA LYS A 227 15.42 -16.45 10.86
C LYS A 227 14.08 -16.73 11.54
N SER A 228 13.82 -16.09 12.67
CA SER A 228 12.56 -16.21 13.40
C SER A 228 11.38 -15.62 12.63
N ILE A 229 11.56 -14.48 11.95
CA ILE A 229 10.55 -13.93 11.01
C ILE A 229 10.28 -14.96 9.90
N ASN A 230 11.33 -15.55 9.31
CA ASN A 230 11.19 -16.48 8.21
C ASN A 230 10.45 -17.77 8.60
N LEU A 231 10.71 -18.27 9.81
CA LEU A 231 10.01 -19.43 10.40
C LEU A 231 8.50 -19.19 10.47
N TYR A 232 8.07 -18.08 11.06
CA TYR A 232 6.65 -17.76 11.16
C TYR A 232 6.04 -17.44 9.80
N LEU A 233 6.76 -16.75 8.91
CA LEU A 233 6.23 -16.35 7.61
C LEU A 233 5.87 -17.56 6.72
N HIS A 234 6.70 -18.60 6.75
CA HIS A 234 6.55 -19.79 5.91
C HIS A 234 5.74 -20.92 6.53
N ASP A 235 5.52 -20.92 7.85
CA ASP A 235 4.71 -21.94 8.50
C ASP A 235 3.22 -21.72 8.24
N GLU A 236 2.63 -22.62 7.45
CA GLU A 236 1.21 -22.61 7.07
C GLU A 236 0.21 -22.84 8.21
N HIS A 237 0.68 -23.19 9.40
CA HIS A 237 -0.11 -23.40 10.61
C HIS A 237 0.21 -22.42 11.74
N SER A 238 1.28 -21.62 11.61
CA SER A 238 1.67 -20.66 12.65
C SER A 238 0.56 -19.63 12.90
N VAL A 239 0.27 -19.40 14.18
CA VAL A 239 -0.70 -18.40 14.66
C VAL A 239 -0.09 -16.99 14.58
N HIS A 240 1.24 -16.90 14.59
CA HIS A 240 2.00 -15.65 14.66
C HIS A 240 2.38 -15.07 13.29
N ARG A 241 1.81 -15.58 12.18
CA ARG A 241 2.06 -15.04 10.83
C ARG A 241 1.76 -13.56 10.68
N ALA A 242 0.74 -13.06 11.38
CA ALA A 242 0.42 -11.64 11.41
C ALA A 242 1.62 -10.80 11.90
N LEU A 243 2.37 -11.30 12.89
CA LEU A 243 3.56 -10.62 13.41
C LEU A 243 4.68 -10.61 12.37
N ALA A 244 4.93 -11.74 11.72
CA ALA A 244 5.96 -11.85 10.69
C ALA A 244 5.69 -10.88 9.53
N VAL A 245 4.45 -10.84 9.03
CA VAL A 245 4.06 -9.92 7.95
C VAL A 245 4.20 -8.46 8.36
N ASP A 246 3.85 -8.12 9.60
CA ASP A 246 3.97 -6.76 10.12
C ASP A 246 5.44 -6.33 10.24
N LEU A 247 6.30 -7.21 10.79
CA LEU A 247 7.76 -6.99 10.85
C LEU A 247 8.38 -6.87 9.45
N CYS A 248 7.94 -7.70 8.48
CA CYS A 248 8.36 -7.58 7.09
C CYS A 248 7.97 -6.22 6.50
N SER A 249 6.77 -5.70 6.79
CA SER A 249 6.36 -4.39 6.28
C SER A 249 7.22 -3.25 6.79
N ARG A 250 7.67 -3.32 8.04
CA ARG A 250 8.33 -2.22 8.73
C ARG A 250 9.85 -2.23 8.54
N GLY A 251 10.47 -3.37 8.81
CA GLY A 251 11.92 -3.52 8.81
C GLY A 251 12.49 -4.07 7.51
N PHE A 252 11.75 -4.10 6.39
CA PHE A 252 12.22 -4.71 5.13
C PHE A 252 13.61 -4.22 4.71
N HIS A 253 13.86 -2.91 4.88
CA HIS A 253 15.13 -2.27 4.56
C HIS A 253 16.31 -2.82 5.38
N VAL A 254 16.05 -3.33 6.59
CA VAL A 254 17.03 -4.01 7.44
C VAL A 254 17.12 -5.49 7.05
N TRP A 255 15.98 -6.18 6.99
CA TRP A 255 15.92 -7.64 6.83
C TRP A 255 16.51 -8.14 5.51
N GLN A 256 16.40 -7.34 4.45
CA GLN A 256 16.94 -7.66 3.11
C GLN A 256 18.46 -7.90 3.08
N HIS A 257 19.20 -7.46 4.10
CA HIS A 257 20.65 -7.65 4.18
C HIS A 257 21.05 -8.96 4.87
N TYR A 258 20.12 -9.60 5.58
CA TYR A 258 20.40 -10.79 6.39
C TYR A 258 19.69 -12.05 5.86
N ILE A 259 18.64 -11.89 5.06
CA ILE A 259 17.86 -12.98 4.44
C ILE A 259 17.59 -12.68 2.96
N ASP A 260 17.28 -13.73 2.19
CA ASP A 260 16.80 -13.61 0.83
C ASP A 260 15.51 -12.78 0.77
N ALA A 261 15.66 -11.53 0.36
CA ALA A 261 14.56 -10.58 0.22
C ALA A 261 13.54 -11.01 -0.85
N LEU A 262 13.95 -11.80 -1.85
CA LEU A 262 13.04 -12.34 -2.87
C LEU A 262 12.11 -13.39 -2.26
N GLU A 263 12.63 -14.23 -1.36
CA GLU A 263 11.84 -15.25 -0.65
C GLU A 263 10.76 -14.59 0.23
N ILE A 264 11.10 -13.53 0.97
CA ILE A 264 10.15 -12.75 1.77
C ILE A 264 9.05 -12.16 0.88
N LEU A 265 9.42 -11.53 -0.23
CA LEU A 265 8.45 -10.95 -1.17
C LEU A 265 7.51 -12.02 -1.76
N ARG A 266 8.04 -13.17 -2.15
CA ARG A 266 7.25 -14.30 -2.68
C ARG A 266 6.28 -14.85 -1.65
N ALA A 267 6.68 -14.97 -0.38
CA ALA A 267 5.80 -15.38 0.70
C ALA A 267 4.67 -14.35 0.92
N LEU A 268 4.99 -13.05 0.94
CA LEU A 268 3.98 -11.98 1.02
C LEU A 268 3.02 -12.01 -0.17
N PHE A 269 3.52 -12.27 -1.37
CA PHE A 269 2.72 -12.38 -2.59
C PHE A 269 1.68 -13.49 -2.45
N LEU A 270 2.11 -14.67 -2.01
CA LEU A 270 1.25 -15.82 -1.83
C LEU A 270 0.20 -15.58 -0.73
N LEU A 271 0.59 -14.95 0.38
CA LEU A 271 -0.33 -14.58 1.46
C LEU A 271 -1.37 -13.53 1.02
N ALA A 272 -0.99 -12.59 0.16
CA ALA A 272 -1.87 -11.54 -0.34
C ALA A 272 -2.96 -12.03 -1.30
N THR A 273 -2.68 -13.10 -2.05
CA THR A 273 -3.59 -13.70 -3.04
C THR A 273 -4.30 -14.95 -2.54
N SER A 274 -3.89 -15.51 -1.40
CA SER A 274 -4.55 -16.65 -0.79
C SER A 274 -6.01 -16.32 -0.46
N THR A 275 -6.94 -16.94 -1.21
CA THR A 275 -8.38 -16.80 -1.01
C THR A 275 -8.87 -17.78 0.05
N ARG A 276 -8.34 -17.72 1.28
CA ARG A 276 -8.95 -18.46 2.39
C ARG A 276 -10.34 -17.86 2.65
N LYS A 277 -11.39 -18.60 2.27
CA LYS A 277 -12.82 -18.25 2.47
C LYS A 277 -13.27 -18.29 3.94
N GLU A 278 -12.34 -18.41 4.88
CA GLU A 278 -12.62 -18.34 6.31
C GLU A 278 -12.72 -16.88 6.74
N THR A 279 -13.87 -16.30 6.41
CA THR A 279 -14.24 -14.89 6.57
C THR A 279 -14.31 -14.40 8.02
N ILE A 280 -13.89 -15.20 9.02
CA ILE A 280 -14.04 -14.85 10.45
C ILE A 280 -12.79 -15.19 11.29
N SER A 281 -11.78 -15.91 10.76
CA SER A 281 -10.59 -16.19 11.58
C SER A 281 -9.65 -14.98 11.61
N ALA A 282 -9.23 -14.57 12.81
CA ALA A 282 -8.19 -13.56 13.06
C ALA A 282 -6.82 -13.90 12.40
N GLN A 283 -6.73 -15.08 11.77
CA GLN A 283 -5.60 -15.61 11.01
C GLN A 283 -5.62 -15.23 9.51
N ASN A 284 -6.62 -14.47 9.02
CA ASN A 284 -6.59 -13.99 7.64
C ASN A 284 -5.61 -12.83 7.46
N VAL A 285 -4.35 -13.17 7.20
CA VAL A 285 -3.25 -12.21 7.02
C VAL A 285 -3.26 -11.55 5.64
N GLY A 286 -4.14 -11.93 4.71
CA GLY A 286 -4.12 -11.43 3.33
C GLY A 286 -4.36 -9.92 3.19
N ALA A 287 -5.14 -9.31 4.08
CA ALA A 287 -5.27 -7.85 4.12
C ALA A 287 -3.99 -7.15 4.61
N GLN A 288 -3.33 -7.73 5.62
CA GLN A 288 -2.07 -7.22 6.16
C GLN A 288 -0.93 -7.39 5.14
N ALA A 289 -0.86 -8.54 4.46
CA ALA A 289 0.12 -8.81 3.41
C ALA A 289 -0.02 -7.82 2.24
N ARG A 290 -1.26 -7.52 1.80
CA ARG A 290 -1.49 -6.48 0.77
C ARG A 290 -1.04 -5.09 1.22
N SER A 291 -1.25 -4.74 2.49
CA SER A 291 -0.73 -3.49 3.05
C SER A 291 0.79 -3.47 3.09
N ALA A 292 1.43 -4.57 3.50
CA ALA A 292 2.88 -4.72 3.54
C ALA A 292 3.49 -4.56 2.14
N ILE A 293 2.90 -5.19 1.12
CA ILE A 293 3.30 -5.05 -0.28
C ILE A 293 3.24 -3.60 -0.74
N LEU A 294 2.17 -2.86 -0.41
CA LEU A 294 2.04 -1.45 -0.78
C LEU A 294 3.10 -0.56 -0.11
N ASN A 295 3.53 -0.90 1.10
CA ASN A 295 4.58 -0.19 1.82
C ASN A 295 5.96 -0.52 1.23
N ILE A 296 6.29 -1.80 1.09
CA ILE A 296 7.58 -2.26 0.57
C ILE A 296 7.80 -1.77 -0.87
N SER A 297 6.77 -1.82 -1.72
CA SER A 297 6.88 -1.34 -3.11
C SER A 297 7.14 0.17 -3.21
N ALA A 298 6.69 0.96 -2.23
CA ALA A 298 6.96 2.39 -2.17
C ALA A 298 8.37 2.70 -1.66
N THR A 299 8.88 1.93 -0.70
CA THR A 299 10.20 2.16 -0.08
C THR A 299 11.34 1.57 -0.90
N ASN A 300 11.16 0.37 -1.48
CA ASN A 300 12.18 -0.34 -2.25
C ASN A 300 11.66 -0.81 -3.61
N THR A 301 11.35 0.16 -4.48
CA THR A 301 10.80 -0.10 -5.81
C THR A 301 11.72 -0.96 -6.72
N PRO A 302 13.06 -0.75 -6.79
CA PRO A 302 13.90 -1.48 -7.75
C PRO A 302 13.93 -3.00 -7.51
N LEU A 303 14.14 -3.43 -6.26
CA LEU A 303 14.14 -4.85 -5.90
C LEU A 303 12.76 -5.45 -6.18
N PHE A 304 11.70 -4.80 -5.70
CA PHE A 304 10.33 -5.24 -5.85
C PHE A 304 9.92 -5.46 -7.32
N MET A 305 10.27 -4.52 -8.20
CA MET A 305 9.97 -4.63 -9.64
C MET A 305 10.77 -5.72 -10.33
N THR A 306 12.01 -5.93 -9.90
CA THR A 306 12.86 -7.02 -10.40
C THR A 306 12.26 -8.37 -10.01
N THR A 307 11.80 -8.53 -8.76
CA THR A 307 11.09 -9.74 -8.30
C THR A 307 9.83 -10.00 -9.13
N LEU A 308 8.96 -8.98 -9.30
CA LEU A 308 7.75 -9.12 -10.12
C LEU A 308 8.07 -9.55 -11.56
N GLY A 309 9.06 -8.91 -12.21
CA GLY A 309 9.44 -9.25 -13.58
C GLY A 309 9.97 -10.66 -13.72
N ILE A 310 10.87 -11.07 -12.81
CA ILE A 310 11.45 -12.42 -12.80
C ILE A 310 10.36 -13.47 -12.54
N ASP A 311 9.49 -13.26 -11.54
CA ASP A 311 8.50 -14.28 -11.17
C ASP A 311 7.36 -14.40 -12.20
N ILE A 312 7.10 -13.37 -13.02
CA ILE A 312 6.19 -13.47 -14.18
C ILE A 312 6.83 -14.32 -15.28
N LEU A 313 8.09 -14.04 -15.63
CA LEU A 313 8.81 -14.71 -16.71
C LEU A 313 9.17 -16.16 -16.35
N ASN A 314 9.78 -16.35 -15.18
CA ASN A 314 10.36 -17.59 -14.68
C ASN A 314 9.68 -18.02 -13.37
N PRO A 315 8.38 -18.37 -13.39
CA PRO A 315 7.69 -18.79 -12.18
C PRO A 315 8.15 -20.17 -11.72
N THR A 316 8.03 -20.43 -10.42
CA THR A 316 8.20 -21.78 -9.85
C THR A 316 7.05 -22.71 -10.21
N ASN A 317 5.81 -22.18 -10.25
CA ASN A 317 4.61 -22.92 -10.65
C ASN A 317 3.54 -21.96 -11.24
N THR A 318 2.51 -22.52 -11.87
CA THR A 318 1.46 -21.74 -12.56
C THR A 318 0.61 -20.91 -11.59
N GLU A 319 0.34 -21.43 -10.38
CA GLU A 319 -0.41 -20.71 -9.33
C GLU A 319 0.36 -19.50 -8.78
N HIS A 320 1.68 -19.61 -8.70
CA HIS A 320 2.58 -18.53 -8.29
C HIS A 320 2.59 -17.44 -9.36
N ARG A 321 2.71 -17.79 -10.64
CA ARG A 321 2.57 -16.82 -11.75
C ARG A 321 1.23 -16.09 -11.67
N LYS A 322 0.13 -16.82 -11.48
CA LYS A 322 -1.22 -16.25 -11.33
C LYS A 322 -1.29 -15.29 -10.14
N SER A 323 -0.72 -15.67 -8.99
CA SER A 323 -0.67 -14.82 -7.80
C SER A 323 0.11 -13.51 -8.05
N VAL A 324 1.27 -13.61 -8.69
CA VAL A 324 2.09 -12.44 -9.04
C VAL A 324 1.35 -11.51 -10.02
N LEU A 325 0.66 -12.07 -11.01
CA LEU A 325 -0.19 -11.31 -11.92
C LEU A 325 -1.36 -10.62 -11.20
N GLN A 326 -2.02 -11.29 -10.25
CA GLN A 326 -3.07 -10.68 -9.42
C GLN A 326 -2.53 -9.52 -8.57
N ILE A 327 -1.29 -9.61 -8.09
CA ILE A 327 -0.64 -8.52 -7.35
C ILE A 327 -0.33 -7.35 -8.26
N LEU A 328 0.13 -7.61 -9.49
CA LEU A 328 0.30 -6.57 -10.50
C LEU A 328 -1.04 -5.85 -10.75
N ALA A 329 -2.14 -6.60 -10.94
CA ALA A 329 -3.48 -6.03 -11.10
C ALA A 329 -3.90 -5.19 -9.88
N PHE A 330 -3.63 -5.67 -8.67
CA PHE A 330 -3.89 -4.97 -7.42
C PHE A 330 -3.10 -3.66 -7.32
N LEU A 331 -1.81 -3.66 -7.69
CA LEU A 331 -0.94 -2.48 -7.66
C LEU A 331 -1.37 -1.42 -8.68
N ILE A 332 -1.75 -1.83 -9.89
CA ILE A 332 -2.28 -0.91 -10.91
C ILE A 332 -3.50 -0.15 -10.37
N ARG A 333 -4.39 -0.83 -9.63
CA ARG A 333 -5.59 -0.21 -9.05
C ARG A 333 -5.31 0.68 -7.85
N LYS A 334 -4.38 0.28 -6.97
CA LYS A 334 -4.17 0.95 -5.68
C LYS A 334 -3.08 2.02 -5.70
N ARG A 335 -1.99 1.79 -6.43
CA ARG A 335 -0.83 2.70 -6.53
C ARG A 335 -0.15 2.60 -7.90
N PRO A 336 -0.78 3.09 -8.98
CA PRO A 336 -0.25 2.96 -10.34
C PRO A 336 1.11 3.67 -10.53
N MET A 337 1.36 4.76 -9.81
CA MET A 337 2.61 5.53 -9.92
C MET A 337 3.86 4.72 -9.61
N VAL A 338 3.76 3.72 -8.71
CA VAL A 338 4.91 2.89 -8.33
C VAL A 338 5.39 2.05 -9.53
N LEU A 339 4.46 1.66 -10.42
CA LEU A 339 4.75 0.85 -11.60
C LEU A 339 5.26 1.68 -12.79
N TYR A 340 4.96 2.98 -12.83
CA TYR A 340 5.23 3.84 -13.99
C TYR A 340 6.68 3.72 -14.53
N PRO A 341 7.75 3.76 -13.69
CA PRO A 341 9.11 3.72 -14.20
C PRO A 341 9.50 2.38 -14.86
N ASN A 342 8.87 1.28 -14.44
CA ASN A 342 9.20 -0.09 -14.87
C ASN A 342 8.10 -0.70 -15.75
N LEU A 343 7.09 0.09 -16.11
CA LEU A 343 5.92 -0.38 -16.88
C LEU A 343 6.31 -1.09 -18.18
N PRO A 344 7.27 -0.60 -19.00
CA PRO A 344 7.66 -1.31 -20.22
C PRO A 344 8.19 -2.72 -19.97
N LYS A 345 9.05 -2.90 -18.97
CA LYS A 345 9.62 -4.20 -18.61
C LYS A 345 8.55 -5.15 -18.07
N LEU A 346 7.63 -4.64 -17.27
CA LEU A 346 6.51 -5.42 -16.75
C LEU A 346 5.56 -5.84 -17.88
N MET A 347 5.26 -4.95 -18.82
CA MET A 347 4.42 -5.28 -19.98
C MET A 347 5.09 -6.30 -20.89
N GLU A 348 6.40 -6.21 -21.10
CA GLU A 348 7.15 -7.26 -21.80
C GLU A 348 6.98 -8.62 -21.11
N ALA A 349 7.09 -8.67 -19.79
CA ALA A 349 6.90 -9.90 -19.02
C ALA A 349 5.48 -10.45 -19.14
N VAL A 350 4.46 -9.58 -19.03
CA VAL A 350 3.05 -9.96 -19.20
C VAL A 350 2.78 -10.48 -20.61
N VAL A 351 3.29 -9.82 -21.65
CA VAL A 351 3.14 -10.27 -23.04
C VAL A 351 3.81 -11.62 -23.25
N LYS A 352 5.06 -11.80 -22.82
CA LYS A 352 5.76 -13.09 -22.94
C LYS A 352 5.10 -14.21 -22.15
N SER A 353 4.41 -13.90 -21.05
CA SER A 353 3.65 -14.91 -20.30
C SER A 353 2.51 -15.51 -21.15
N LEU A 354 2.03 -14.80 -22.16
CA LEU A 354 1.01 -15.24 -23.10
C LEU A 354 1.58 -16.04 -24.29
N ASP A 355 2.79 -16.59 -24.23
CA ASP A 355 3.36 -17.36 -25.36
C ASP A 355 2.42 -18.49 -25.83
N PRO A 356 1.95 -18.49 -27.10
CA PRO A 356 1.07 -19.52 -27.62
C PRO A 356 1.72 -20.92 -27.67
N ASN A 357 3.05 -21.00 -27.62
CA ASN A 357 3.77 -22.28 -27.60
C ASN A 357 3.69 -23.00 -26.24
N LEU A 358 3.19 -22.33 -25.19
CA LEU A 358 3.05 -22.84 -23.82
C LEU A 358 1.57 -22.98 -23.42
N THR A 359 0.81 -23.81 -24.14
CA THR A 359 -0.67 -23.84 -24.13
C THR A 359 -1.29 -24.06 -22.74
N SER A 360 -0.81 -25.04 -21.96
CA SER A 360 -1.39 -25.35 -20.63
C SER A 360 -1.19 -24.22 -19.62
N ASN A 361 -0.06 -23.51 -19.68
CA ASN A 361 0.22 -22.38 -18.80
C ASN A 361 -0.51 -21.12 -19.24
N ARG A 362 -0.72 -20.95 -20.56
CA ARG A 362 -1.41 -19.81 -21.13
C ARG A 362 -2.88 -19.78 -20.72
N ASP A 363 -3.59 -20.90 -20.83
CA ASP A 363 -5.04 -20.96 -20.55
C ASP A 363 -5.36 -20.60 -19.09
N ALA A 364 -4.50 -21.01 -18.15
CA ALA A 364 -4.68 -20.72 -16.72
C ALA A 364 -4.52 -19.24 -16.35
N ILE A 365 -3.79 -18.46 -17.15
CA ILE A 365 -3.46 -17.05 -16.86
C ILE A 365 -4.10 -16.06 -17.83
N LEU A 366 -4.70 -16.54 -18.93
CA LEU A 366 -5.22 -15.70 -20.02
C LEU A 366 -6.23 -14.66 -19.51
N ASP A 367 -7.17 -15.08 -18.67
CA ASP A 367 -8.19 -14.18 -18.09
C ASP A 367 -7.54 -13.08 -17.24
N THR A 368 -6.58 -13.46 -16.39
CA THR A 368 -5.89 -12.52 -15.49
C THR A 368 -5.02 -11.54 -16.28
N ALA A 369 -4.28 -12.03 -17.29
CA ALA A 369 -3.47 -11.20 -18.16
C ALA A 369 -4.32 -10.24 -19.00
N THR A 370 -5.46 -10.69 -19.52
CA THR A 370 -6.41 -9.85 -20.27
C THR A 370 -6.98 -8.75 -19.38
N GLU A 371 -7.35 -9.09 -18.14
CA GLU A 371 -7.78 -8.11 -17.13
C GLU A 371 -6.68 -7.07 -16.85
N ILE A 372 -5.43 -7.50 -16.66
CA ILE A 372 -4.29 -6.60 -16.44
C ILE A 372 -4.11 -5.64 -17.60
N LEU A 373 -4.08 -6.14 -18.84
CA LEU A 373 -3.94 -5.30 -20.03
C LEU A 373 -5.07 -4.26 -20.11
N GLY A 374 -6.30 -4.65 -19.79
CA GLY A 374 -7.42 -3.72 -19.70
C GLY A 374 -7.23 -2.63 -18.64
N HIS A 375 -6.75 -2.97 -17.43
CA HIS A 375 -6.46 -1.97 -16.40
C HIS A 375 -5.29 -1.07 -16.77
N VAL A 376 -4.25 -1.62 -17.39
CA VAL A 376 -3.06 -0.85 -17.81
C VAL A 376 -3.45 0.19 -18.86
N VAL A 377 -4.14 -0.21 -19.93
CA VAL A 377 -4.57 0.70 -21.01
C VAL A 377 -5.49 1.81 -20.46
N LYS A 378 -6.35 1.49 -19.48
CA LYS A 378 -7.21 2.49 -18.85
C LYS A 378 -6.46 3.46 -17.94
N THR A 379 -5.39 3.00 -17.29
CA THR A 379 -4.69 3.74 -16.23
C THR A 379 -3.49 4.53 -16.73
N PHE A 380 -2.80 4.02 -17.75
CA PHE A 380 -1.56 4.60 -18.27
C PHE A 380 -1.77 5.09 -19.72
N PRO A 381 -1.83 6.41 -19.97
CA PRO A 381 -1.98 6.94 -21.33
C PRO A 381 -0.80 6.61 -22.26
N THR A 382 0.33 6.17 -21.69
CA THR A 382 1.53 5.71 -22.42
C THR A 382 1.36 4.32 -23.03
N VAL A 383 0.26 3.62 -22.74
CA VAL A 383 -0.06 2.30 -23.26
C VAL A 383 -1.40 2.34 -23.98
N ASP A 384 -1.43 1.80 -25.20
CA ASP A 384 -2.68 1.63 -25.94
C ASP A 384 -2.76 0.26 -26.60
N PHE A 385 -3.98 -0.24 -26.77
CA PHE A 385 -4.25 -1.56 -27.33
C PHE A 385 -5.27 -1.48 -28.46
N HIS A 386 -4.88 -1.96 -29.63
CA HIS A 386 -5.77 -2.06 -30.78
C HIS A 386 -6.37 -3.47 -30.89
N MET A 387 -7.66 -3.58 -30.54
CA MET A 387 -8.40 -4.84 -30.41
C MET A 387 -8.35 -5.74 -31.66
N SER A 388 -8.56 -5.19 -32.87
CA SER A 388 -8.72 -6.01 -34.08
C SER A 388 -7.39 -6.54 -34.62
N THR A 389 -6.33 -5.75 -34.53
CA THR A 389 -4.97 -6.17 -34.92
C THR A 389 -4.22 -6.87 -33.78
N GLN A 390 -4.75 -6.86 -32.56
CA GLN A 390 -4.14 -7.43 -31.35
C GLN A 390 -2.74 -6.88 -31.09
N ARG A 391 -2.57 -5.56 -31.29
CA ARG A 391 -1.30 -4.86 -31.09
C ARG A 391 -1.32 -4.00 -29.85
N LEU A 392 -0.26 -4.11 -29.06
CA LEU A 392 -0.05 -3.33 -27.85
C LEU A 392 1.13 -2.38 -28.09
N ALA A 393 0.91 -1.09 -27.88
CA ALA A 393 1.97 -0.08 -27.89
C ALA A 393 2.29 0.29 -26.44
N VAL A 394 3.58 0.29 -26.08
CA VAL A 394 4.04 0.63 -24.73
C VAL A 394 5.15 1.68 -24.83
N GLY A 395 4.88 2.88 -24.33
CA GLY A 395 5.85 3.98 -24.29
C GLY A 395 6.86 3.83 -23.15
N THR A 396 8.12 4.18 -23.43
CA THR A 396 9.22 4.14 -22.46
C THR A 396 9.59 5.53 -21.96
N ASN A 397 10.33 5.56 -20.85
CA ASN A 397 10.91 6.80 -20.32
C ASN A 397 12.05 7.33 -21.19
N GLU A 398 12.60 6.50 -22.06
CA GLU A 398 13.71 6.84 -22.97
C GLU A 398 13.21 7.47 -24.28
N GLY A 399 11.89 7.62 -24.47
CA GLY A 399 11.32 8.21 -25.68
C GLY A 399 11.04 7.22 -26.82
N ALA A 400 11.13 5.93 -26.52
CA ALA A 400 10.83 4.87 -27.48
C ALA A 400 9.45 4.26 -27.24
N ILE A 401 8.85 3.68 -28.28
CA ILE A 401 7.66 2.82 -28.16
C ILE A 401 8.00 1.42 -28.55
N VAL A 402 7.73 0.49 -27.64
CA VAL A 402 7.82 -0.93 -27.94
C VAL A 402 6.47 -1.41 -28.44
N MET A 403 6.48 -1.97 -29.66
CA MET A 403 5.30 -2.55 -30.29
C MET A 403 5.29 -4.06 -30.08
N TYR A 404 4.18 -4.60 -29.58
CA TYR A 404 3.98 -6.04 -29.37
C TYR A 404 2.82 -6.58 -30.20
N ASP A 405 2.94 -7.84 -30.61
CA ASP A 405 1.84 -8.64 -31.15
C ASP A 405 1.38 -9.63 -30.09
N LEU A 406 0.13 -9.51 -29.63
CA LEU A 406 -0.43 -10.39 -28.62
C LEU A 406 -0.87 -11.76 -29.19
N LYS A 407 -0.98 -11.90 -30.52
CA LYS A 407 -1.28 -13.20 -31.14
C LYS A 407 -0.10 -14.15 -31.00
N THR A 408 1.10 -13.63 -31.28
CA THR A 408 2.35 -14.37 -31.18
C THR A 408 3.07 -14.17 -29.85
N ALA A 409 2.60 -13.24 -29.01
CA ALA A 409 3.24 -12.86 -27.74
C ALA A 409 4.70 -12.38 -27.91
N THR A 410 5.00 -11.75 -29.04
CA THR A 410 6.36 -11.31 -29.40
C THR A 410 6.45 -9.79 -29.54
N ARG A 411 7.66 -9.28 -29.31
CA ARG A 411 8.02 -7.90 -29.68
C ARG A 411 8.11 -7.82 -31.20
N LEU A 412 7.34 -6.90 -31.80
CA LEU A 412 7.40 -6.62 -33.23
C LEU A 412 8.61 -5.75 -33.55
N TYR A 413 8.61 -4.49 -33.10
CA TYR A 413 9.68 -3.52 -33.36
C TYR A 413 9.64 -2.40 -32.33
N VAL A 414 10.65 -1.53 -32.38
CA VAL A 414 10.75 -0.33 -31.55
C VAL A 414 10.64 0.90 -32.46
N LEU A 415 9.82 1.88 -32.05
CA LEU A 415 9.73 3.18 -32.71
C LEU A 415 10.53 4.18 -31.87
N GLU A 416 11.59 4.72 -32.45
CA GLU A 416 12.50 5.66 -31.82
C GLU A 416 12.35 7.03 -32.51
N GLY A 417 12.01 8.07 -31.76
CA GLY A 417 11.81 9.40 -32.33
C GLY A 417 11.69 10.52 -31.31
N HIS A 418 11.09 10.25 -30.15
CA HIS A 418 11.18 11.17 -29.02
C HIS A 418 12.56 11.02 -28.35
N LYS A 419 13.12 12.14 -27.92
CA LYS A 419 14.35 12.25 -27.10
C LYS A 419 14.04 12.35 -25.60
N LYS A 420 12.77 12.48 -25.23
CA LYS A 420 12.25 12.55 -23.85
C LYS A 420 11.14 11.55 -23.63
N ALA A 421 10.77 11.37 -22.37
CA ALA A 421 9.75 10.41 -21.95
C ALA A 421 8.44 10.59 -22.71
N ILE A 422 7.84 9.45 -23.05
CA ILE A 422 6.52 9.42 -23.67
C ILE A 422 5.48 9.67 -22.59
N THR A 423 4.51 10.50 -22.93
CA THR A 423 3.42 10.91 -22.03
C THR A 423 2.09 10.30 -22.42
N SER A 424 1.85 10.13 -23.72
CA SER A 424 0.68 9.42 -24.21
C SER A 424 0.94 8.80 -25.58
N CYS A 425 0.25 7.70 -25.89
CA CYS A 425 0.14 7.18 -27.24
C CYS A 425 -1.30 6.72 -27.53
N SER A 426 -1.68 6.69 -28.80
CA SER A 426 -2.98 6.14 -29.21
C SER A 426 -2.99 5.65 -30.66
N PHE A 427 -3.60 4.48 -30.88
CA PHE A 427 -3.86 3.92 -32.20
C PHE A 427 -5.04 4.59 -32.87
N SER A 428 -4.97 4.73 -34.19
CA SER A 428 -6.12 5.08 -35.00
C SER A 428 -7.20 3.99 -34.94
N PRO A 429 -8.49 4.33 -35.11
CA PRO A 429 -9.57 3.35 -35.16
C PRO A 429 -9.39 2.27 -36.25
N ASP A 430 -8.71 2.60 -37.35
CA ASP A 430 -8.38 1.66 -38.43
C ASP A 430 -7.11 0.81 -38.15
N GLY A 431 -6.40 1.07 -37.05
CA GLY A 431 -5.17 0.38 -36.64
C GLY A 431 -3.96 0.61 -37.54
N ARG A 432 -4.01 1.57 -38.46
CA ARG A 432 -2.94 1.85 -39.43
C ARG A 432 -1.94 2.87 -38.94
N ARG A 433 -2.32 3.68 -37.95
CA ARG A 433 -1.51 4.78 -37.42
C ARG A 433 -1.41 4.70 -35.91
N LEU A 434 -0.32 5.22 -35.38
CA LEU A 434 -0.11 5.46 -33.96
C LEU A 434 0.33 6.90 -33.80
N VAL A 435 -0.28 7.61 -32.85
CA VAL A 435 0.10 8.97 -32.47
C VAL A 435 0.74 8.92 -31.10
N THR A 436 1.82 9.69 -30.91
CA THR A 436 2.66 9.63 -29.71
C THR A 436 3.01 11.03 -29.28
N LEU A 437 3.08 11.24 -27.97
CA LEU A 437 3.25 12.56 -27.37
C LEU A 437 4.41 12.58 -26.38
N SER A 438 5.24 13.60 -26.49
CA SER A 438 6.10 14.05 -25.38
C SER A 438 5.80 15.50 -25.04
N ILE A 439 5.34 15.73 -23.81
CA ILE A 439 5.03 17.07 -23.29
C ILE A 439 6.31 17.86 -23.04
N GLU A 440 7.36 17.20 -22.54
CA GLU A 440 8.67 17.84 -22.32
C GLU A 440 9.28 18.37 -23.61
N GLU A 441 9.01 17.72 -24.75
CA GLU A 441 9.46 18.19 -26.07
C GLU A 441 8.44 19.10 -26.75
N SER A 442 7.20 19.11 -26.26
CA SER A 442 6.06 19.69 -26.95
C SER A 442 5.92 19.21 -28.39
N VAL A 443 6.10 17.89 -28.59
CA VAL A 443 6.06 17.23 -29.91
C VAL A 443 5.06 16.08 -29.90
N VAL A 444 4.26 16.02 -30.96
CA VAL A 444 3.50 14.85 -31.38
C VAL A 444 4.16 14.20 -32.58
N LEU A 445 4.36 12.89 -32.54
CA LEU A 445 4.79 12.10 -33.70
C LEU A 445 3.64 11.22 -34.19
N VAL A 446 3.55 11.09 -35.51
CA VAL A 446 2.62 10.18 -36.19
C VAL A 446 3.43 9.08 -36.84
N TRP A 447 3.02 7.84 -36.60
CA TRP A 447 3.66 6.64 -37.11
C TRP A 447 2.70 5.85 -37.98
N LYS A 448 3.24 5.20 -39.01
CA LYS A 448 2.53 4.14 -39.74
C LYS A 448 2.83 2.81 -39.07
N VAL A 449 1.79 2.13 -38.59
CA VAL A 449 1.93 0.85 -37.89
C VAL A 449 1.31 -0.32 -38.64
N GLY A 450 0.53 -0.08 -39.71
CA GLY A 450 -0.13 -1.13 -40.50
C GLY A 450 0.83 -2.16 -41.13
N THR A 451 0.33 -3.38 -41.38
CA THR A 451 1.04 -4.40 -42.17
C THR A 451 1.27 -3.90 -43.59
N SER A 452 2.50 -3.50 -43.92
CA SER A 452 2.94 -3.27 -45.30
C SER A 452 3.54 -4.53 -45.89
N PHE A 453 3.52 -4.65 -47.22
CA PHE A 453 4.16 -5.74 -47.97
C PHE A 453 5.64 -5.92 -47.58
N SER A 454 6.34 -4.85 -47.23
CA SER A 454 7.72 -4.88 -46.71
C SER A 454 7.88 -5.67 -45.41
N SER A 455 6.83 -5.74 -44.57
CA SER A 455 6.84 -6.49 -43.31
C SER A 455 6.93 -8.01 -43.52
N PHE A 456 6.64 -8.50 -44.74
CA PHE A 456 6.85 -9.91 -45.12
C PHE A 456 8.33 -10.22 -45.38
N PHE A 457 9.09 -9.26 -45.92
CA PHE A 457 10.49 -9.46 -46.29
C PHE A 457 11.47 -9.06 -45.17
N ASN A 458 11.00 -8.31 -44.18
CA ASN A 458 11.80 -7.89 -43.04
C ASN A 458 10.99 -8.03 -41.73
N PRO A 459 10.80 -9.26 -41.23
CA PRO A 459 10.08 -9.50 -39.98
C PRO A 459 10.78 -8.78 -38.82
N GLY A 460 10.03 -7.94 -38.11
CA GLY A 460 10.53 -7.20 -36.95
C GLY A 460 11.15 -5.83 -37.24
N ALA A 461 11.11 -5.36 -38.49
CA ALA A 461 11.38 -3.95 -38.81
C ALA A 461 10.07 -3.13 -38.78
N PRO A 462 10.11 -1.85 -38.36
CA PRO A 462 8.94 -0.99 -38.46
C PRO A 462 8.53 -0.79 -39.94
N PRO A 463 7.24 -0.55 -40.22
CA PRO A 463 6.80 -0.20 -41.58
C PRO A 463 7.56 1.02 -42.09
N ARG A 464 7.74 1.14 -43.41
CA ARG A 464 8.47 2.28 -43.99
C ARG A 464 7.81 3.59 -43.58
N GLN A 465 8.51 4.34 -42.74
CA GLN A 465 8.12 5.67 -42.34
C GLN A 465 8.72 6.68 -43.34
N GLY A 466 7.92 7.63 -43.82
CA GLY A 466 8.40 8.78 -44.60
C GLY A 466 9.47 8.50 -45.69
N HIS A 467 10.39 9.46 -45.86
CA HIS A 467 11.46 9.43 -46.86
C HIS A 467 12.72 8.66 -46.40
N SER A 468 12.97 8.56 -45.08
CA SER A 468 14.19 8.05 -44.45
C SER A 468 14.03 6.73 -43.68
N GLY A 469 12.83 6.14 -43.66
CA GLY A 469 12.59 4.77 -43.16
C GLY A 469 12.47 4.64 -41.64
N SER A 470 13.33 5.32 -40.87
CA SER A 470 13.32 5.33 -39.39
C SER A 470 12.59 6.54 -38.79
N ASP A 471 12.59 7.67 -39.49
CA ASP A 471 11.99 8.91 -38.97
C ASP A 471 10.46 8.83 -38.94
N PRO A 472 9.79 9.46 -37.98
CA PRO A 472 8.33 9.47 -37.90
C PRO A 472 7.68 9.94 -39.21
N PHE A 473 6.49 9.41 -39.52
CA PHE A 473 5.75 9.80 -40.73
C PHE A 473 5.40 11.29 -40.74
N LYS A 474 5.08 11.86 -39.57
CA LYS A 474 4.83 13.30 -39.40
C LYS A 474 5.27 13.73 -38.00
N THR A 475 5.89 14.90 -37.93
CA THR A 475 6.25 15.57 -36.67
C THR A 475 5.43 16.84 -36.54
N LEU A 476 4.78 17.03 -35.40
CA LEU A 476 3.93 18.16 -35.09
C LEU A 476 4.41 18.78 -33.79
N SER A 477 4.96 19.99 -33.86
CA SER A 477 5.33 20.76 -32.68
C SER A 477 4.15 21.63 -32.25
N PHE A 478 3.96 21.76 -30.94
CA PHE A 478 2.97 22.64 -30.34
C PHE A 478 3.62 23.43 -29.20
N ASN A 479 2.91 24.42 -28.66
CA ASN A 479 3.35 25.16 -27.47
C ASN A 479 2.14 25.35 -26.56
N VAL A 480 2.18 24.78 -25.36
CA VAL A 480 1.10 24.86 -24.36
C VAL A 480 1.43 25.83 -23.21
N GLY A 481 2.57 26.55 -23.30
CA GLY A 481 2.99 27.50 -22.26
C GLY A 481 3.09 26.87 -20.87
N GLU A 482 2.52 27.52 -19.87
CA GLU A 482 2.55 27.07 -18.46
C GLU A 482 1.76 25.77 -18.21
N GLU A 483 0.83 25.39 -19.09
CA GLU A 483 0.08 24.14 -18.96
C GLU A 483 0.93 22.90 -19.21
N ALA A 484 2.10 23.04 -19.84
CA ALA A 484 3.06 21.96 -20.03
C ALA A 484 3.78 21.57 -18.72
N LYS A 485 3.77 22.43 -17.70
CA LYS A 485 4.33 22.12 -16.37
C LYS A 485 3.32 21.30 -15.57
N MET A 486 3.40 19.98 -15.72
CA MET A 486 2.57 19.01 -15.01
C MET A 486 3.42 18.06 -14.19
N SER A 487 2.90 17.67 -13.03
CA SER A 487 3.43 16.50 -12.33
C SER A 487 3.16 15.23 -13.15
N ARG A 488 3.97 14.18 -12.96
CA ARG A 488 3.73 12.88 -13.61
C ARG A 488 2.34 12.32 -13.33
N ALA A 489 1.78 12.65 -12.15
CA ALA A 489 0.45 12.22 -11.76
C ALA A 489 -0.64 12.92 -12.58
N GLU A 490 -0.55 14.24 -12.72
CA GLU A 490 -1.46 15.01 -13.57
C GLU A 490 -1.41 14.56 -15.03
N THR A 491 -0.22 14.21 -15.54
CA THR A 491 -0.06 13.71 -16.91
C THR A 491 -0.88 12.44 -17.16
N LEU A 492 -1.02 11.54 -16.19
CA LEU A 492 -1.83 10.32 -16.37
C LEU A 492 -3.32 10.64 -16.53
N GLU A 493 -3.81 11.71 -15.89
CA GLU A 493 -5.24 12.01 -15.84
C GLU A 493 -5.69 12.98 -16.93
N LEU A 494 -4.89 14.01 -17.17
CA LEU A 494 -5.27 15.22 -17.92
C LEU A 494 -4.84 15.22 -19.39
N VAL A 495 -4.15 14.17 -19.84
CA VAL A 495 -3.59 14.08 -21.21
C VAL A 495 -4.21 12.90 -21.93
N ARG A 496 -5.00 13.18 -22.97
CA ARG A 496 -5.69 12.13 -23.73
C ARG A 496 -5.80 12.44 -25.21
N PHE A 497 -5.70 11.39 -26.02
CA PHE A 497 -6.08 11.42 -27.42
C PHE A 497 -7.53 10.99 -27.59
N GLU A 498 -8.25 11.69 -28.46
CA GLU A 498 -9.61 11.37 -28.87
C GLU A 498 -9.68 11.39 -30.40
N TRP A 499 -9.96 10.24 -31.00
CA TRP A 499 -10.09 10.11 -32.45
C TRP A 499 -11.52 10.48 -32.87
N THR A 500 -11.66 11.46 -33.76
CA THR A 500 -12.97 11.84 -34.33
C THR A 500 -13.23 11.19 -35.68
N ALA A 501 -12.17 10.73 -36.35
CA ALA A 501 -12.20 9.95 -37.59
C ALA A 501 -10.85 9.20 -37.74
N ASP A 502 -10.72 8.28 -38.70
CA ASP A 502 -9.50 7.47 -38.91
C ASP A 502 -8.21 8.28 -39.09
N ARG A 503 -8.32 9.55 -39.48
CA ARG A 503 -7.19 10.47 -39.72
C ARG A 503 -7.28 11.78 -38.95
N SER A 504 -8.24 11.93 -38.04
CA SER A 504 -8.47 13.18 -37.31
C SER A 504 -8.42 12.93 -35.81
N VAL A 505 -7.51 13.63 -35.13
CA VAL A 505 -7.23 13.43 -33.71
C VAL A 505 -7.37 14.76 -32.98
N LYS A 506 -8.02 14.71 -31.82
CA LYS A 506 -8.01 15.75 -30.81
C LYS A 506 -7.09 15.31 -29.67
N LEU A 507 -6.07 16.10 -29.40
CA LEU A 507 -5.21 15.99 -28.23
C LEU A 507 -5.71 16.96 -27.18
N LYS A 508 -6.16 16.45 -26.03
CA LYS A 508 -6.53 17.25 -24.87
C LYS A 508 -5.38 17.24 -23.88
N ILE A 509 -4.94 18.43 -23.48
CA ILE A 509 -3.94 18.67 -22.44
C ILE A 509 -4.59 19.66 -21.47
N ARG A 510 -5.04 19.21 -20.29
CA ARG A 510 -5.84 20.02 -19.36
C ARG A 510 -7.07 20.62 -20.08
N GLU A 511 -7.16 21.94 -20.19
CA GLU A 511 -8.24 22.66 -20.89
C GLU A 511 -7.91 22.94 -22.36
N SER A 512 -6.64 22.82 -22.76
CA SER A 512 -6.20 23.01 -24.14
C SER A 512 -6.57 21.83 -25.03
N VAL A 513 -7.11 22.12 -26.22
CA VAL A 513 -7.46 21.11 -27.24
C VAL A 513 -6.75 21.43 -28.55
N LEU A 514 -5.88 20.53 -28.99
CA LEU A 514 -5.20 20.59 -30.27
C LEU A 514 -5.85 19.59 -31.24
N THR A 515 -6.30 20.06 -32.40
CA THR A 515 -6.86 19.17 -33.43
C THR A 515 -5.92 19.12 -34.62
N PHE A 516 -5.58 17.92 -35.08
CA PHE A 516 -4.71 17.74 -36.24
C PHE A 516 -5.08 16.48 -37.04
N SER A 517 -4.72 16.52 -38.33
CA SER A 517 -4.85 15.37 -39.20
C SER A 517 -3.56 14.55 -39.26
N THR A 518 -3.70 13.23 -39.19
CA THR A 518 -2.58 12.29 -39.19
C THR A 518 -2.19 11.86 -40.59
#